data_AF-A0A0F0FIB8-F1
#
_entry.id   AF-A0A0F0FIB8-F1
#
_cell.length_a   1.000
_cell.length_b   1.000
_cell.length_c   1.000
_cell.angle_alpha   90.00
_cell.angle_beta   90.00
_cell.angle_gamma   90.00
#
_symmetry.space_group_name_H-M   'P 1'
#
loop_
_entity.id
_entity.type
_entity.pdbx_description
1 polymer ?
#
loop_
_entity_poly.entity_id
_entity_poly.type
_entity_poly.pdbx_seq_one_letter_code
_entity_poly.pdbx_strand_id
1 'polypeptide(L)'
;MSTYTSEQVKNLVDGKLDWDTTLRMLSMPKDAARFQLYVEALQKKLDWDDRIVLPLSPHMFIVQQAKTRKWVTQCDCGHVFCDYRENWKLHANVYVRDTDEAMAEVYPQLMAPDTQWQVYREYYCPKCGTMHDVEAPTPWYPVIHDFEPDIEAFYTDWVKLPLPERVD
;
A
#
# COMPACT_ATOMS: atom_id res chain seq x y z
N MET A 1 -2.05 4.96 -28.08
CA MET A 1 -1.71 4.60 -26.68
C MET A 1 -1.75 3.09 -26.56
N SER A 2 -0.90 2.51 -25.74
CA SER A 2 -0.99 1.08 -25.40
C SER A 2 -2.32 0.82 -24.70
N THR A 3 -2.93 -0.32 -24.95
CA THR A 3 -4.11 -0.80 -24.21
C THR A 3 -3.86 -2.24 -23.79
N TYR A 4 -4.36 -2.61 -22.62
CA TYR A 4 -4.20 -3.94 -22.03
C TYR A 4 -5.54 -4.44 -21.53
N THR A 5 -5.74 -5.75 -21.55
CA THR A 5 -7.00 -6.36 -21.10
C THR A 5 -7.07 -6.40 -19.58
N SER A 6 -8.28 -6.48 -19.02
CA SER A 6 -8.48 -6.69 -17.58
C SER A 6 -7.79 -7.96 -17.08
N GLU A 7 -7.68 -9.00 -17.93
CA GLU A 7 -6.95 -10.23 -17.61
C GLU A 7 -5.44 -10.00 -17.52
N GLN A 8 -4.85 -9.23 -18.44
CA GLN A 8 -3.43 -8.86 -18.37
C GLN A 8 -3.15 -8.02 -17.12
N VAL A 9 -4.01 -7.06 -16.78
CA VAL A 9 -3.86 -6.28 -15.55
C VAL A 9 -4.00 -7.17 -14.31
N LYS A 10 -4.96 -8.09 -14.26
CA LYS A 10 -5.07 -9.08 -13.19
C LYS A 10 -3.79 -9.92 -13.06
N ASN A 11 -3.28 -10.44 -14.16
CA ASN A 11 -2.06 -11.24 -14.16
C ASN A 11 -0.84 -10.43 -13.70
N LEU A 12 -0.79 -9.12 -13.99
CA LEU A 12 0.22 -8.21 -13.44
C LEU A 12 0.11 -8.13 -11.91
N VAL A 13 -1.10 -7.92 -11.37
CA VAL A 13 -1.33 -7.89 -9.92
C VAL A 13 -0.96 -9.23 -9.27
N ASP A 14 -1.22 -10.35 -9.95
CA ASP A 14 -0.91 -11.69 -9.45
C ASP A 14 0.58 -12.07 -9.58
N GLY A 15 1.42 -11.25 -10.22
CA GLY A 15 2.82 -11.59 -10.52
C GLY A 15 2.97 -12.73 -11.54
N LYS A 16 1.96 -12.92 -12.41
CA LYS A 16 1.86 -14.02 -13.40
C LYS A 16 1.81 -13.53 -14.84
N LEU A 17 2.05 -12.24 -15.08
CA LEU A 17 2.07 -11.68 -16.44
C LEU A 17 3.25 -12.25 -17.23
N ASP A 18 3.03 -12.56 -18.51
CA ASP A 18 4.08 -13.06 -19.38
C ASP A 18 5.16 -11.99 -19.63
N TRP A 19 6.36 -12.45 -19.97
CA TRP A 19 7.51 -11.58 -20.17
C TRP A 19 7.32 -10.59 -21.33
N ASP A 20 6.73 -11.02 -22.44
CA ASP A 20 6.56 -10.18 -23.62
C ASP A 20 5.59 -9.01 -23.35
N THR A 21 4.50 -9.28 -22.63
CA THR A 21 3.56 -8.24 -22.19
C THR A 21 4.19 -7.35 -21.13
N THR A 22 4.95 -7.91 -20.18
CA THR A 22 5.67 -7.13 -19.15
C THR A 22 6.65 -6.14 -19.79
N LEU A 23 7.50 -6.60 -20.71
CA LEU A 23 8.46 -5.77 -21.42
C LEU A 23 7.77 -4.66 -22.23
N ARG A 24 6.61 -4.98 -22.83
CA ARG A 24 5.80 -3.99 -23.56
C ARG A 24 5.24 -2.91 -22.62
N MET A 25 4.74 -3.30 -21.45
CA MET A 25 4.28 -2.35 -20.43
C MET A 25 5.39 -1.42 -19.92
N LEU A 26 6.63 -1.92 -19.87
CA LEU A 26 7.80 -1.13 -19.47
C LEU A 26 8.22 -0.14 -20.56
N SER A 27 8.32 -0.61 -21.82
CA SER A 27 8.92 0.15 -22.93
C SER A 27 7.96 1.06 -23.69
N MET A 28 6.66 0.76 -23.71
CA MET A 28 5.68 1.53 -24.48
C MET A 28 5.00 2.62 -23.62
N PRO A 29 4.41 3.67 -24.25
CA PRO A 29 3.63 4.69 -23.54
C PRO A 29 2.54 4.07 -22.66
N LYS A 30 2.28 4.67 -21.49
CA LYS A 30 1.34 4.11 -20.52
C LYS A 30 -0.11 4.15 -21.00
N ASP A 31 -0.90 3.19 -20.55
CA ASP A 31 -2.34 3.11 -20.78
C ASP A 31 -3.07 4.00 -19.78
N ALA A 32 -3.85 4.96 -20.28
CA ALA A 32 -4.63 5.87 -19.43
C ALA A 32 -5.67 5.13 -18.57
N ALA A 33 -6.13 3.95 -19.01
CA ALA A 33 -7.10 3.12 -18.29
C ALA A 33 -6.49 2.30 -17.14
N ARG A 34 -5.17 2.37 -16.92
CA ARG A 34 -4.46 1.49 -15.96
C ARG A 34 -5.07 1.55 -14.57
N PHE A 35 -5.29 2.76 -14.06
CA PHE A 35 -5.71 2.97 -12.68
C PHE A 35 -7.07 2.33 -12.40
N GLN A 36 -8.05 2.56 -13.29
CA GLN A 36 -9.38 1.96 -13.16
C GLN A 36 -9.32 0.42 -13.21
N LEU A 37 -8.63 -0.14 -14.22
CA LEU A 37 -8.48 -1.59 -14.35
C LEU A 37 -7.76 -2.22 -13.15
N TYR A 38 -6.79 -1.51 -12.59
CA TYR A 38 -6.03 -1.95 -11.42
C TYR A 38 -6.90 -1.97 -10.17
N VAL A 39 -7.65 -0.90 -9.89
CA VAL A 39 -8.59 -0.84 -8.77
C VAL A 39 -9.68 -1.92 -8.90
N GLU A 40 -10.23 -2.13 -10.10
CA GLU A 40 -11.19 -3.20 -10.36
C GLU A 40 -10.61 -4.60 -10.09
N ALA A 41 -9.34 -4.84 -10.49
CA ALA A 41 -8.67 -6.11 -10.24
C ALA A 41 -8.43 -6.37 -8.75
N LEU A 42 -8.12 -5.33 -7.98
CA LEU A 42 -7.93 -5.41 -6.53
C LEU A 42 -9.27 -5.59 -5.80
N GLN A 43 -10.29 -4.80 -6.13
CA GLN A 43 -11.60 -4.86 -5.49
C GLN A 43 -12.23 -6.25 -5.58
N LYS A 44 -12.05 -6.95 -6.71
CA LYS A 44 -12.53 -8.33 -6.92
C LYS A 44 -11.90 -9.38 -6.00
N LYS A 45 -10.79 -9.05 -5.32
CA LYS A 45 -10.09 -9.96 -4.40
C LYS A 45 -10.52 -9.78 -2.94
N LEU A 46 -11.24 -8.71 -2.64
CA LEU A 46 -11.62 -8.35 -1.26
C LEU A 46 -12.97 -8.97 -0.89
N ASP A 47 -13.14 -9.28 0.38
CA ASP A 47 -14.32 -9.92 0.95
C ASP A 47 -15.27 -8.93 1.65
N TRP A 48 -15.07 -7.63 1.43
CA TRP A 48 -15.87 -6.54 1.97
C TRP A 48 -16.38 -5.58 0.90
N ASP A 49 -17.46 -4.87 1.22
CA ASP A 49 -18.22 -4.00 0.31
C ASP A 49 -17.69 -2.56 0.22
N ASP A 50 -16.73 -2.17 1.05
CA ASP A 50 -16.11 -0.84 0.98
C ASP A 50 -15.43 -0.65 -0.38
N ARG A 51 -15.39 0.59 -0.88
CA ARG A 51 -14.84 0.90 -2.21
C ARG A 51 -13.40 1.37 -2.08
N ILE A 52 -12.45 0.71 -2.75
CA ILE A 52 -11.08 1.23 -2.88
C ILE A 52 -11.10 2.59 -3.57
N VAL A 53 -10.47 3.57 -2.93
CA VAL A 53 -10.17 4.89 -3.48
C VAL A 53 -8.71 4.94 -3.95
N LEU A 54 -7.76 4.47 -3.15
CA LEU A 54 -6.36 4.47 -3.55
C LEU A 54 -5.60 3.31 -2.89
N PRO A 55 -5.00 2.39 -3.66
CA PRO A 55 -4.08 1.39 -3.12
C PRO A 55 -2.80 2.04 -2.59
N LEU A 56 -2.39 1.71 -1.37
CA LEU A 56 -1.17 2.22 -0.73
C LEU A 56 -0.03 1.19 -0.73
N SER A 57 -0.37 -0.07 -0.47
CA SER A 57 0.56 -1.20 -0.49
C SER A 57 -0.16 -2.48 -0.92
N PRO A 58 0.51 -3.63 -1.07
CA PRO A 58 -0.12 -4.88 -1.55
C PRO A 58 -1.38 -5.29 -0.78
N HIS A 59 -1.46 -4.97 0.52
CA HIS A 59 -2.53 -5.38 1.42
C HIS A 59 -3.19 -4.18 2.16
N MET A 60 -2.97 -2.95 1.70
CA MET A 60 -3.48 -1.74 2.37
C MET A 60 -3.99 -0.71 1.38
N PHE A 61 -5.15 -0.11 1.68
CA PHE A 61 -5.86 0.78 0.79
C PHE A 61 -6.46 1.96 1.57
N ILE A 62 -6.57 3.11 0.92
CA ILE A 62 -7.57 4.11 1.28
C ILE A 62 -8.89 3.66 0.68
N VAL A 63 -9.92 3.54 1.52
CA VAL A 63 -11.24 3.04 1.12
C VAL A 63 -12.32 4.02 1.52
N GLN A 64 -13.38 4.11 0.74
CA GLN A 64 -14.64 4.71 1.13
C GLN A 64 -15.50 3.63 1.79
N GLN A 65 -15.77 3.78 3.08
CA GLN A 65 -16.66 2.87 3.80
C GLN A 65 -18.08 2.90 3.23
N ALA A 66 -18.66 1.72 2.97
CA ALA A 66 -19.95 1.59 2.32
C ALA A 66 -21.11 2.23 3.11
N LYS A 67 -21.04 2.17 4.45
CA LYS A 67 -22.09 2.66 5.35
C LYS A 67 -21.98 4.15 5.69
N THR A 68 -20.77 4.64 5.92
CA THR A 68 -20.53 5.98 6.47
C THR A 68 -20.05 6.97 5.42
N ARG A 69 -19.57 6.48 4.26
CA ARG A 69 -18.89 7.27 3.22
C ARG A 69 -17.63 8.00 3.70
N LYS A 70 -17.14 7.68 4.90
CA LYS A 70 -15.83 8.14 5.39
C LYS A 70 -14.71 7.47 4.63
N TRP A 71 -13.61 8.18 4.48
CA TRP A 71 -12.39 7.63 3.88
C TRP A 71 -11.42 7.23 4.97
N VAL A 72 -10.99 5.97 4.94
CA VAL A 72 -10.14 5.40 5.98
C VAL A 72 -9.02 4.56 5.37
N THR A 73 -7.92 4.44 6.11
CA THR A 73 -6.85 3.50 5.77
C THR A 73 -7.19 2.12 6.31
N GLN A 74 -7.30 1.13 5.43
CA GLN A 74 -7.82 -0.20 5.73
C GLN A 74 -6.91 -1.30 5.18
N CYS A 75 -6.65 -2.30 6.02
CA CYS A 75 -6.01 -3.56 5.65
C CYS A 75 -6.99 -4.42 4.83
N ASP A 76 -6.48 -5.26 3.95
CA ASP A 76 -7.29 -6.21 3.17
C ASP A 76 -8.11 -7.18 4.04
N CYS A 77 -7.65 -7.51 5.25
CA CYS A 77 -8.41 -8.28 6.24
C CYS A 77 -9.61 -7.52 6.87
N GLY A 78 -9.84 -6.27 6.46
CA GLY A 78 -10.92 -5.40 6.91
C GLY A 78 -10.63 -4.62 8.20
N HIS A 79 -9.40 -4.63 8.72
CA HIS A 79 -9.02 -3.78 9.85
C HIS A 79 -8.85 -2.33 9.40
N VAL A 80 -9.52 -1.40 10.08
CA VAL A 80 -9.41 0.04 9.85
C VAL A 80 -8.41 0.62 10.84
N PHE A 81 -7.40 1.33 10.34
CA PHE A 81 -6.36 1.96 11.16
C PHE A 81 -6.81 3.35 11.65
N CYS A 82 -7.11 4.26 10.73
CA CYS A 82 -7.35 5.69 11.01
C CYS A 82 -8.04 6.42 9.85
N ASP A 83 -8.28 7.73 9.99
CA ASP A 83 -8.64 8.59 8.85
C ASP A 83 -7.53 8.55 7.79
N TYR A 84 -7.88 8.70 6.52
CA TYR A 84 -6.90 8.60 5.43
C TYR A 84 -5.83 9.71 5.43
N ARG A 85 -6.05 10.80 6.19
CA ARG A 85 -5.10 11.91 6.36
C ARG A 85 -4.13 11.68 7.52
N GLU A 86 -4.40 10.70 8.37
CA GLU A 86 -3.56 10.36 9.51
C GLU A 86 -2.52 9.30 9.12
N ASN A 87 -1.39 9.31 9.83
CA ASN A 87 -0.36 8.31 9.64
C ASN A 87 -0.77 6.97 10.27
N TRP A 88 -1.17 6.02 9.44
CA TRP A 88 -1.60 4.67 9.86
C TRP A 88 -0.59 3.94 10.75
N LYS A 89 0.71 4.22 10.62
CA LYS A 89 1.77 3.62 11.45
C LYS A 89 1.59 3.93 12.93
N LEU A 90 1.02 5.08 13.27
CA LEU A 90 0.71 5.47 14.66
C LEU A 90 -0.42 4.65 15.28
N HIS A 91 -1.14 3.88 14.46
CA HIS A 91 -2.26 3.01 14.86
C HIS A 91 -1.94 1.52 14.61
N ALA A 92 -0.72 1.20 14.19
CA ALA A 92 -0.24 -0.16 13.94
C ALA A 92 0.50 -0.73 15.16
N ASN A 93 0.69 -2.05 15.17
CA ASN A 93 1.66 -2.67 16.09
C ASN A 93 3.07 -2.52 15.51
N VAL A 94 4.06 -2.26 16.36
CA VAL A 94 5.47 -2.15 15.93
C VAL A 94 6.35 -3.15 16.67
N TYR A 95 7.24 -3.81 15.94
CA TYR A 95 8.39 -4.53 16.49
C TYR A 95 9.67 -3.81 16.08
N VAL A 96 10.55 -3.50 17.04
CA VAL A 96 11.81 -2.82 16.78
C VAL A 96 12.95 -3.80 17.01
N ARG A 97 13.77 -4.03 15.98
CA ARG A 97 15.04 -4.75 16.09
C ARG A 97 16.13 -3.73 16.45
N ASP A 98 16.39 -3.63 17.74
CA ASP A 98 17.39 -2.71 18.33
C ASP A 98 18.51 -3.45 19.09
N THR A 99 18.60 -4.77 18.89
CA THR A 99 19.66 -5.64 19.44
C THR A 99 20.30 -6.49 18.34
N ASP A 100 21.56 -6.88 18.55
CA ASP A 100 22.29 -7.74 17.63
C ASP A 100 21.62 -9.10 17.48
N GLU A 101 21.05 -9.64 18.58
CA GLU A 101 20.29 -10.89 18.56
C GLU A 101 19.05 -10.80 17.68
N ALA A 102 18.27 -9.72 17.80
CA ALA A 102 17.08 -9.52 16.97
C ALA A 102 17.44 -9.29 15.49
N MET A 103 18.54 -8.61 15.20
CA MET A 103 19.02 -8.45 13.82
C MET A 103 19.54 -9.76 13.23
N ALA A 104 20.15 -10.62 14.04
CA ALA A 104 20.68 -11.91 13.62
C ALA A 104 19.58 -12.89 13.15
N GLU A 105 18.31 -12.66 13.51
CA GLU A 105 17.17 -13.44 13.00
C GLU A 105 16.93 -13.23 11.49
N VAL A 106 17.27 -12.05 10.96
CA VAL A 106 16.99 -11.66 9.57
C VAL A 106 18.24 -11.45 8.73
N TYR A 107 19.40 -11.21 9.35
CA TYR A 107 20.69 -11.12 8.68
C TYR A 107 21.76 -11.99 9.33
N PRO A 108 22.68 -12.57 8.55
CA PRO A 108 23.90 -13.14 9.10
C PRO A 108 24.72 -12.11 9.87
N GLN A 109 25.45 -12.58 10.88
CA GLN A 109 26.43 -11.77 11.60
C GLN A 109 27.41 -11.09 10.60
N LEU A 110 27.80 -9.85 10.88
CA LEU A 110 28.60 -8.96 10.01
C LEU A 110 27.89 -8.44 8.74
N MET A 111 26.74 -8.98 8.37
CA MET A 111 25.87 -8.40 7.33
C MET A 111 24.73 -7.57 7.93
N ALA A 112 24.43 -7.78 9.22
CA ALA A 112 23.48 -6.98 9.98
C ALA A 112 23.98 -5.53 10.18
N PRO A 113 23.09 -4.53 10.16
CA PRO A 113 23.42 -3.18 10.60
C PRO A 113 23.83 -3.15 12.08
N ASP A 114 24.70 -2.20 12.45
CA ASP A 114 24.98 -1.88 13.85
C ASP A 114 23.78 -1.14 14.44
N THR A 115 23.18 -1.69 15.49
CA THR A 115 21.94 -1.21 16.10
C THR A 115 22.07 0.14 16.79
N GLN A 116 23.30 0.58 17.10
CA GLN A 116 23.54 1.96 17.57
C GLN A 116 23.43 2.99 16.45
N TRP A 117 23.52 2.56 15.19
CA TRP A 117 23.44 3.42 14.01
C TRP A 117 22.11 3.31 13.29
N GLN A 118 21.58 2.09 13.15
CA GLN A 118 20.36 1.84 12.41
C GLN A 118 19.54 0.74 13.08
N VAL A 119 18.27 1.00 13.32
CA VAL A 119 17.30 0.03 13.87
C VAL A 119 16.25 -0.28 12.82
N TYR A 120 15.70 -1.49 12.83
CA TYR A 120 14.59 -1.84 11.94
C TYR A 120 13.28 -1.77 12.72
N ARG A 121 12.27 -1.09 12.16
CA ARG A 121 10.93 -0.96 12.75
C ARG A 121 9.94 -1.60 11.81
N GLU A 122 9.38 -2.73 12.22
CA GLU A 122 8.45 -3.54 11.46
C GLU A 122 7.02 -3.20 11.91
N TYR A 123 6.18 -2.69 11.00
CA TYR A 123 4.82 -2.24 11.31
C TYR A 123 3.78 -3.23 10.80
N TYR A 124 2.90 -3.68 11.70
CA TYR A 124 1.95 -4.76 11.47
C TYR A 124 0.50 -4.34 11.67
N CYS A 125 -0.38 -4.97 10.89
CA CYS A 125 -1.81 -4.96 11.15
C CYS A 125 -2.12 -5.63 12.51
N PRO A 126 -2.81 -4.93 13.44
CA PRO A 126 -3.16 -5.49 14.75
C PRO A 126 -4.10 -6.69 14.71
N LYS A 127 -4.81 -6.92 13.59
CA LYS A 127 -5.79 -8.00 13.45
C LYS A 127 -5.20 -9.28 12.84
N CYS A 128 -4.49 -9.17 11.71
CA CYS A 128 -4.03 -10.33 10.96
C CYS A 128 -2.50 -10.54 10.98
N GLY A 129 -1.74 -9.59 11.55
CA GLY A 129 -0.27 -9.68 11.62
C GLY A 129 0.44 -9.44 10.28
N THR A 130 -0.25 -8.97 9.24
CA THR A 130 0.40 -8.58 7.97
C THR A 130 1.39 -7.45 8.22
N MET A 131 2.64 -7.62 7.78
CA MET A 131 3.67 -6.59 7.81
C MET A 131 3.45 -5.63 6.64
N HIS A 132 3.09 -4.39 6.92
CA HIS A 132 2.76 -3.40 5.89
C HIS A 132 3.94 -2.53 5.49
N ASP A 133 4.87 -2.28 6.42
CA ASP A 133 6.07 -1.48 6.16
C ASP A 133 7.22 -1.83 7.11
N VAL A 134 8.45 -1.54 6.67
CA VAL A 134 9.67 -1.65 7.46
C VAL A 134 10.49 -0.38 7.30
N GLU A 135 10.66 0.37 8.39
CA GLU A 135 11.55 1.53 8.40
C GLU A 135 12.93 1.13 8.94
N ALA A 136 13.99 1.71 8.38
CA ALA A 136 15.36 1.49 8.84
C ALA A 136 16.08 2.81 9.18
N PRO A 137 15.60 3.59 10.15
CA PRO A 137 16.22 4.86 10.53
C PRO A 137 17.33 4.69 11.57
N THR A 138 17.91 5.81 11.99
CA THR A 138 18.67 5.87 13.25
C THR A 138 17.76 5.75 14.47
N PRO A 139 18.31 5.44 15.66
CA PRO A 139 17.58 5.59 16.92
C PRO A 139 16.97 6.99 17.07
N TRP A 140 15.85 7.05 17.82
CA TRP A 140 15.07 8.26 18.13
C TRP A 140 14.37 8.96 16.97
N TYR A 141 14.53 8.48 15.74
CA TYR A 141 13.88 9.10 14.60
C TYR A 141 12.35 9.06 14.72
N PRO A 142 11.62 10.10 14.32
CA PRO A 142 10.15 10.04 14.28
C PRO A 142 9.63 8.90 13.40
N VAL A 143 8.38 8.50 13.63
CA VAL A 143 7.64 7.64 12.68
C VAL A 143 7.36 8.45 11.42
N ILE A 144 7.66 7.91 10.24
CA ILE A 144 7.57 8.65 8.98
C ILE A 144 6.11 8.60 8.50
N HIS A 145 5.56 9.76 8.09
CA HIS A 145 4.30 9.80 7.35
C HIS A 145 4.64 9.76 5.85
N ASP A 146 4.59 8.57 5.25
CA ASP A 146 5.23 8.35 3.94
C ASP A 146 4.54 9.09 2.80
N PHE A 147 3.21 9.23 2.86
CA PHE A 147 2.43 9.70 1.74
C PHE A 147 1.12 10.37 2.12
N GLU A 148 0.96 11.62 1.69
CA GLU A 148 -0.26 12.44 1.82
C GLU A 148 -0.81 12.76 0.42
N PRO A 149 -1.65 11.89 -0.18
CA PRO A 149 -2.09 12.04 -1.57
C PRO A 149 -3.11 13.17 -1.77
N ASP A 150 -2.90 13.97 -2.82
CA ASP A 150 -3.97 14.81 -3.39
C ASP A 150 -4.89 13.95 -4.28
N ILE A 151 -5.81 13.24 -3.63
CA ILE A 151 -6.76 12.34 -4.29
C ILE A 151 -7.72 13.11 -5.19
N GLU A 152 -8.09 14.34 -4.81
CA GLU A 152 -9.03 15.15 -5.59
C GLU A 152 -8.43 15.51 -6.95
N ALA A 153 -7.25 16.14 -6.97
CA ALA A 153 -6.58 16.48 -8.22
C ALA A 153 -6.23 15.22 -9.03
N PHE A 154 -5.81 14.13 -8.38
CA PHE A 154 -5.53 12.88 -9.09
C PHE A 154 -6.76 12.39 -9.86
N TYR A 155 -7.92 12.33 -9.21
CA TYR A 155 -9.17 11.87 -9.83
C TYR A 155 -9.71 12.85 -10.88
N THR A 156 -9.85 14.14 -10.56
CA THR A 156 -10.52 15.11 -11.42
C THR A 156 -9.63 15.62 -12.54
N ASP A 157 -8.34 15.84 -12.25
CA ASP A 157 -7.45 16.55 -13.13
C ASP A 157 -6.59 15.61 -13.96
N TRP A 158 -6.17 14.48 -13.40
CA TRP A 158 -5.20 13.58 -14.05
C TRP A 158 -5.87 12.38 -14.71
N VAL A 159 -6.60 11.55 -13.94
CA VAL A 159 -7.22 10.33 -14.50
C VAL A 159 -8.64 10.55 -15.02
N LYS A 160 -9.22 11.73 -14.81
CA LYS A 160 -10.56 12.13 -15.29
C LYS A 160 -11.67 11.16 -14.87
N LEU A 161 -11.58 10.67 -13.63
CA LEU A 161 -12.57 9.79 -13.03
C LEU A 161 -13.44 10.55 -12.00
N PRO A 162 -14.69 10.13 -11.80
CA PRO A 162 -15.53 10.75 -10.77
C PRO A 162 -14.95 10.48 -9.39
N LEU A 163 -14.74 11.56 -8.62
CA LEU A 163 -14.31 11.50 -7.23
C LEU A 163 -15.37 10.73 -6.40
N PRO A 164 -14.98 9.70 -5.64
CA PRO A 164 -15.90 9.05 -4.71
C PRO A 164 -16.44 10.06 -3.69
N GLU A 165 -17.69 9.91 -3.28
CA GLU A 165 -18.26 10.71 -2.19
C GLU A 165 -17.38 10.63 -0.93
N ARG A 166 -17.27 11.73 -0.18
CA ARG A 166 -16.55 11.75 1.10
C ARG A 166 -17.37 12.49 2.13
N VAL A 167 -17.58 11.85 3.27
CA VAL A 167 -18.12 12.48 4.48
C VAL A 167 -16.96 12.64 5.45
N ASP A 168 -16.80 13.83 6.01
CA ASP A 168 -15.80 14.12 7.04
C ASP A 168 -16.22 13.56 8.43
#